data_AF-A0A2V9M0J9-F1
#
_entry.id   AF-A0A2V9M0J9-F1
#
_cell.length_a   1.000
_cell.length_b   1.000
_cell.length_c   1.000
_cell.angle_alpha   90.00
_cell.angle_beta   90.00
_cell.angle_gamma   90.00
#
_symmetry.space_group_name_H-M   'P 1'
#
loop_
_entity.id
_entity.type
_entity.pdbx_description
1 polymer ?
#
loop_
_entity_poly.entity_id
_entity_poly.type
_entity_poly.pdbx_seq_one_letter_code
_entity_poly.pdbx_strand_id
1 'polypeptide(L)' 'NFTNVVDVYINYLRNKVDRGFEPRLIQTVRGIGYTLRSQA' A
#
# COMPACT_ATOMS: atom_id res chain seq x y z
N ASN A 1 11.22 -17.23 10.82
CA ASN A 1 10.52 -15.96 11.02
C ASN A 1 10.32 -15.35 9.63
N PHE A 2 9.21 -15.65 8.97
CA PHE A 2 8.95 -15.14 7.62
C PHE A 2 8.63 -13.66 7.76
N THR A 3 9.60 -12.79 7.48
CA THR A 3 9.33 -11.37 7.29
C THR A 3 8.22 -11.27 6.27
N ASN A 4 7.10 -10.62 6.62
CA ASN A 4 5.93 -10.57 5.76
C ASN A 4 6.31 -9.86 4.45
N VAL A 5 6.64 -10.66 3.44
CA VAL A 5 7.17 -10.20 2.15
C VAL A 5 6.18 -9.26 1.47
N VAL A 6 4.88 -9.45 1.73
CA VAL A 6 3.81 -8.57 1.26
C VAL A 6 4.00 -7.14 1.79
N ASP A 7 4.31 -6.97 3.07
CA ASP A 7 4.47 -5.64 3.68
C ASP A 7 5.69 -4.90 3.09
N VAL A 8 6.76 -5.64 2.79
CA VAL A 8 7.97 -5.11 2.13
C VAL A 8 7.63 -4.58 0.74
N TYR A 9 6.95 -5.38 -0.08
CA TYR A 9 6.59 -4.95 -1.44
C TYR A 9 5.53 -3.84 -1.45
N ILE A 10 4.60 -3.85 -0.50
CA ILE A 10 3.63 -2.76 -0.35
C ILE A 10 4.32 -1.44 0.00
N ASN A 11 5.34 -1.46 0.86
CA ASN A 11 6.14 -0.27 1.15
C ASN A 11 6.87 0.24 -0.10
N TYR A 12 7.55 -0.66 -0.84
CA TYR A 12 8.19 -0.28 -2.10
C TYR A 12 7.21 0.29 -3.13
N LEU A 13 6.01 -0.28 -3.23
CA LEU A 13 5.00 0.19 -4.16
C LEU A 13 4.50 1.59 -3.76
N ARG A 14 4.18 1.81 -2.48
CA ARG A 14 3.79 3.14 -1.96
C ARG A 14 4.83 4.22 -2.24
N ASN A 15 6.11 3.90 -2.09
CA ASN A 15 7.18 4.85 -2.40
C ASN A 15 7.23 5.24 -3.88
N LYS A 16 6.75 4.39 -4.78
CA LYS A 16 6.73 4.63 -6.23
C LYS A 16 5.46 5.33 -6.71
N VAL A 17 4.30 5.01 -6.11
CA VAL A 17 2.99 5.45 -6.63
C VAL A 17 2.23 6.42 -5.72
N ASP A 18 2.46 6.37 -4.41
CA ASP A 18 1.75 7.22 -3.43
C ASP A 18 2.63 8.38 -2.91
N ARG A 19 3.96 8.24 -2.91
CA ARG A 19 4.84 9.28 -2.36
C ARG A 19 4.89 10.50 -3.29
N GLY A 20 4.29 11.60 -2.85
CA GLY A 20 4.25 12.86 -3.60
C GLY A 20 3.11 12.95 -4.62
N PHE A 21 2.24 11.96 -4.66
CA PHE A 21 1.04 11.93 -5.49
C PHE A 21 -0.18 11.84 -4.58
N GLU A 22 -1.10 12.80 -4.74
CA GLU A 22 -2.41 12.73 -4.11
C GLU A 22 -3.44 12.39 -5.21
N PRO A 23 -4.42 11.53 -4.93
CA PRO A 23 -4.65 10.84 -3.66
C PRO A 23 -3.78 9.58 -3.51
N ARG A 24 -3.49 9.19 -2.26
CA ARG A 24 -2.89 7.88 -1.96
C ARG A 24 -3.79 6.75 -2.46
N LEU A 25 -3.26 5.91 -3.34
CA LEU A 25 -3.97 4.81 -3.96
C LEU A 25 -4.05 3.59 -3.04
N ILE A 26 -3.02 3.32 -2.23
CA ILE A 26 -2.92 2.07 -1.46
C ILE A 26 -3.36 2.27 -0.01
N GLN A 27 -4.52 1.73 0.33
CA GLN A 27 -5.08 1.76 1.69
C GLN A 27 -4.85 0.44 2.43
N THR A 28 -4.60 0.54 3.74
CA THR A 28 -4.49 -0.64 4.62
C THR A 28 -5.84 -0.93 5.26
N VAL A 29 -6.34 -2.15 5.12
CA VAL A 29 -7.54 -2.66 5.80
C VAL A 29 -7.09 -3.63 6.89
N ARG A 30 -7.18 -3.18 8.14
CA ARG A 30 -6.70 -3.95 9.31
C ARG A 30 -7.38 -5.32 9.38
N GLY A 31 -6.59 -6.37 9.58
CA GLY A 31 -7.07 -7.76 9.65
C GLY A 31 -7.44 -8.39 8.30
N ILE A 32 -7.32 -7.66 7.19
CA ILE A 32 -7.67 -8.15 5.85
C ILE A 32 -6.49 -8.04 4.88
N GLY A 33 -5.85 -6.86 4.81
CA GLY A 33 -4.73 -6.63 3.89
C GLY A 33 -4.71 -5.21 3.31
N TYR A 34 -4.54 -5.11 1.99
CA TYR A 34 -4.41 -3.84 1.28
C TYR A 34 -5.41 -3.74 0.13
N THR A 35 -5.80 -2.52 -0.23
CA THR A 35 -6.74 -2.25 -1.33
C THR A 35 -6.31 -1.01 -2.11
N LEU A 36 -6.61 -1.01 -3.41
CA LEU A 36 -6.36 0.10 -4.31
C LEU A 36 -7.66 0.91 -4.47
N ARG A 37 -7.58 2.22 -4.26
CA ARG A 37 -8.67 3.16 -4.51
C ARG A 37 -8.13 4.45 -5.12
N SER A 38 -8.53 4.75 -6.34
CA SER A 38 -8.59 6.13 -6.85
C SER A 38 -9.83 6.77 -6.25
N GLN A 39 -9.73 7.99 -5.70
CA GLN A 39 -10.93 8.67 -5.18
C GLN A 39 -12.01 8.78 -6.26
N ALA A 40 -13.28 8.68 -5.83
CA ALA A 40 -14.46 8.94 -6.65
C ALA A 40 -14.66 10.44 -6.84
#